data_AF-H5WUD5-F1
#
_entry.id   AF-H5WUD5-F1
#
_cell.length_a   1.000
_cell.length_b   1.000
_cell.length_c   1.000
_cell.angle_alpha   90.00
_cell.angle_beta   90.00
_cell.angle_gamma   90.00
#
_symmetry.space_group_name_H-M   'P 1'
#
loop_
_entity.id
_entity.type
_entity.pdbx_description
1 polymer ?
#
loop_
_entity_poly.entity_id
_entity_poly.type
_entity_poly.pdbx_seq_one_letter_code
_entity_poly.pdbx_strand_id
1 'polypeptide(L)'
;MKRRTFSLATGLAFTPWPSHGAEPLVNAGVVLLQPESVLQSRVKDAAEFAAYMQQVEGAAAQALKAAFQRKPVGGFIVLALRPERKCKVWLDLDGELPAPTRNAVVQNIEALAAPQVQDGLVVFALKASFWGGRPPTRVAPAPAEWKAAAEQAGSKLAVEALVDRLWLP
;
A
#
# COMPACT_ATOMS: atom_id res chain seq x y z
N MET A 1 -70.32 33.15 10.56
CA MET A 1 -68.95 33.22 11.13
C MET A 1 -68.59 31.88 11.78
N LYS A 2 -67.62 31.14 11.23
CA LYS A 2 -66.75 30.17 11.90
C LYS A 2 -65.75 29.63 10.86
N ARG A 3 -64.50 30.10 10.97
CA ARG A 3 -63.40 29.80 10.06
C ARG A 3 -62.90 28.38 10.33
N ARG A 4 -62.78 27.53 9.30
CA ARG A 4 -62.09 26.24 9.39
C ARG A 4 -60.67 26.41 8.88
N THR A 5 -59.73 26.27 9.80
CA THR A 5 -58.29 26.34 9.59
C THR A 5 -57.83 25.13 8.78
N PHE A 6 -57.17 25.36 7.65
CA PHE A 6 -56.41 24.36 6.91
C PHE A 6 -55.06 24.15 7.60
N SER A 7 -54.72 22.91 7.94
CA SER A 7 -53.36 22.53 8.32
C SER A 7 -52.71 21.84 7.12
N LEU A 8 -51.74 22.50 6.48
CA LEU A 8 -50.78 21.84 5.60
C LEU A 8 -49.75 21.11 6.46
N ALA A 9 -49.69 19.79 6.35
CA ALA A 9 -48.58 19.00 6.87
C ALA A 9 -47.43 19.04 5.86
N THR A 10 -46.43 19.86 6.15
CA THR A 10 -45.17 19.92 5.40
C THR A 10 -44.37 18.65 5.67
N GLY A 11 -44.34 17.74 4.68
CA GLY A 11 -43.44 16.58 4.70
C GLY A 11 -42.00 17.03 4.47
N LEU A 12 -41.17 16.97 5.51
CA LEU A 12 -39.71 17.09 5.38
C LEU A 12 -39.17 15.79 4.75
N ALA A 13 -38.80 15.87 3.48
CA ALA A 13 -38.01 14.82 2.83
C ALA A 13 -36.60 14.83 3.41
N PHE A 14 -36.29 13.86 4.28
CA PHE A 14 -34.91 13.52 4.62
C PHE A 14 -34.29 12.87 3.39
N THR A 15 -33.49 13.61 2.62
CA THR A 15 -32.59 13.00 1.65
C THR A 15 -31.43 12.37 2.43
N PRO A 16 -31.26 11.03 2.43
CA PRO A 16 -30.10 10.42 3.06
C PRO A 16 -28.84 10.89 2.35
N TRP A 17 -27.89 11.47 3.10
CA TRP A 17 -26.57 11.76 2.56
C TRP A 17 -25.91 10.46 2.10
N PRO A 18 -25.21 10.45 0.94
CA PRO A 18 -24.45 9.29 0.52
C PRO A 18 -23.36 9.03 1.56
N SER A 19 -23.48 7.91 2.28
CA SER A 19 -22.38 7.38 3.09
C SER A 19 -21.29 6.91 2.12
N HIS A 20 -20.25 7.71 1.90
CA HIS A 20 -19.03 7.22 1.26
C HIS A 20 -18.43 6.16 2.17
N GLY A 21 -18.56 4.89 1.77
CA GLY A 21 -17.86 3.80 2.44
C GLY A 21 -16.36 4.04 2.38
N ALA A 22 -15.64 3.68 3.45
CA ALA A 22 -14.19 3.83 3.49
C ALA A 22 -13.53 3.12 2.31
N GLU A 23 -12.60 3.79 1.64
CA GLU A 23 -11.88 3.21 0.51
C GLU A 23 -11.02 2.02 0.99
N PRO A 24 -10.91 0.95 0.19
CA PRO A 24 -10.12 -0.22 0.56
C PRO A 24 -8.65 0.10 0.77
N LEU A 25 -8.11 1.04 -0.01
CA LEU A 25 -6.73 1.49 0.05
C LEU A 25 -6.69 2.99 -0.24
N VAL A 26 -5.95 3.73 0.58
CA VAL A 26 -5.51 5.09 0.32
C VAL A 26 -3.98 5.11 0.39
N ASN A 27 -3.33 5.61 -0.67
CA ASN A 27 -1.90 5.93 -0.66
C ASN A 27 -1.69 7.31 -0.03
N ALA A 28 -0.99 7.35 1.10
CA ALA A 28 -0.68 8.56 1.87
C ALA A 28 0.74 9.10 1.59
N GLY A 29 1.45 8.54 0.61
CA GLY A 29 2.75 9.01 0.14
C GLY A 29 3.75 7.88 -0.12
N VAL A 30 4.81 8.23 -0.85
CA VAL A 30 5.91 7.31 -1.18
C VAL A 30 7.10 7.60 -0.27
N VAL A 31 7.78 6.54 0.18
CA VAL A 31 9.04 6.61 0.92
C VAL A 31 10.12 5.97 0.08
N LEU A 32 11.15 6.74 -0.25
CA LEU A 32 12.34 6.24 -0.92
C LEU A 32 13.25 5.60 0.13
N LEU A 33 13.60 4.33 -0.06
CA LEU A 33 14.50 3.61 0.86
C LEU A 33 15.96 3.66 0.41
N GLN A 34 16.19 4.29 -0.74
CA GLN A 34 17.49 4.55 -1.33
C GLN A 34 17.59 6.04 -1.64
N PRO A 35 18.82 6.58 -1.79
CA PRO A 35 19.00 7.93 -2.26
C PRO A 35 18.31 8.17 -3.61
N GLU A 36 17.73 9.35 -3.80
CA GLU A 36 17.02 9.70 -5.04
C GLU A 36 17.92 9.55 -6.28
N SER A 37 19.20 9.88 -6.17
CA SER A 37 20.19 9.70 -7.25
C SER A 37 20.38 8.24 -7.67
N VAL A 38 20.22 7.29 -6.75
CA VAL A 38 20.26 5.86 -7.06
C VAL A 38 18.99 5.46 -7.81
N LEU A 39 17.82 5.94 -7.38
CA LEU A 39 16.56 5.70 -8.08
C LEU A 39 16.57 6.25 -9.51
N GLN A 40 16.98 7.51 -9.69
CA GLN A 40 17.03 8.17 -11.00
C GLN A 40 17.99 7.48 -11.97
N SER A 41 19.10 6.93 -11.48
CA SER A 41 20.04 6.19 -12.33
C SER A 41 19.54 4.79 -12.69
N ARG A 42 18.66 4.20 -11.88
CA ARG A 42 18.14 2.83 -12.07
C ARG A 42 16.78 2.76 -12.77
N VAL A 43 15.99 3.83 -12.71
CA VAL A 43 14.66 3.94 -13.35
C VAL A 43 14.79 4.79 -14.61
N LYS A 44 14.76 4.15 -15.79
CA LYS A 44 14.89 4.85 -17.08
C LYS A 44 13.65 5.67 -17.44
N ASP A 45 12.49 5.14 -17.11
CA ASP A 45 11.20 5.73 -17.48
C ASP A 45 10.38 6.03 -16.22
N ALA A 46 10.36 7.32 -15.85
CA ALA A 46 9.60 7.79 -14.70
C ALA A 46 8.09 7.63 -14.89
N ALA A 47 7.58 7.70 -16.13
CA ALA A 47 6.16 7.51 -16.41
C ALA A 47 5.75 6.04 -16.26
N GLU A 48 6.59 5.11 -16.73
CA GLU A 48 6.39 3.66 -16.51
C GLU A 48 6.39 3.34 -15.01
N PHE A 49 7.34 3.92 -14.25
CA PHE A 49 7.41 3.73 -12.80
C PHE A 49 6.19 4.30 -12.07
N ALA A 50 5.72 5.49 -12.45
CA ALA A 50 4.50 6.09 -11.90
C ALA A 50 3.25 5.25 -12.22
N ALA A 51 3.13 4.76 -13.46
CA ALA A 51 2.04 3.87 -13.86
C ALA A 51 2.07 2.56 -13.08
N TYR A 52 3.26 2.00 -12.84
CA TYR A 52 3.43 0.82 -12.00
C TYR A 52 2.94 1.05 -10.57
N MET A 53 3.25 2.19 -9.94
CA MET A 53 2.74 2.51 -8.60
C MET A 53 1.20 2.53 -8.55
N GLN A 54 0.54 3.08 -9.58
CA GLN A 54 -0.92 3.05 -9.69
C GLN A 54 -1.47 1.62 -9.85
N GLN A 55 -0.78 0.76 -10.61
CA GLN A 55 -1.15 -0.65 -10.73
C GLN A 55 -1.00 -1.40 -9.41
N VAL A 56 0.05 -1.14 -8.65
CA VAL A 56 0.27 -1.68 -7.30
C VAL A 56 -0.90 -1.30 -6.38
N GLU A 57 -1.28 -0.02 -6.37
CA GLU A 57 -2.43 0.46 -5.58
C GLU A 57 -3.72 -0.24 -6.00
N GLY A 58 -3.98 -0.34 -7.32
CA GLY A 58 -5.15 -1.03 -7.86
C GLY A 58 -5.20 -2.51 -7.46
N ALA A 59 -4.10 -3.23 -7.60
CA ALA A 59 -3.99 -4.66 -7.28
C ALA A 59 -4.20 -4.92 -5.77
N ALA A 60 -3.58 -4.09 -4.93
CA ALA A 60 -3.75 -4.14 -3.48
C ALA A 60 -5.21 -3.83 -3.07
N ALA A 61 -5.80 -2.77 -3.62
CA ALA A 61 -7.19 -2.40 -3.37
C ALA A 61 -8.16 -3.52 -3.80
N GLN A 62 -7.90 -4.18 -4.93
CA GLN A 62 -8.73 -5.28 -5.41
C GLN A 62 -8.64 -6.50 -4.48
N ALA A 63 -7.44 -6.85 -4.00
CA ALA A 63 -7.25 -7.90 -3.00
C ALA A 63 -8.01 -7.59 -1.70
N LEU A 64 -7.95 -6.34 -1.23
CA LEU A 64 -8.65 -5.89 -0.03
C LEU A 64 -10.17 -5.92 -0.21
N LYS A 65 -10.70 -5.53 -1.37
CA LYS A 65 -12.15 -5.61 -1.70
C LYS A 65 -12.67 -7.04 -1.67
N ALA A 66 -11.87 -8.00 -2.14
CA ALA A 66 -12.23 -9.42 -2.17
C ALA A 66 -12.18 -10.07 -0.78
N ALA A 67 -11.56 -9.43 0.20
CA ALA A 67 -11.46 -9.95 1.56
C ALA A 67 -12.82 -9.94 2.26
N PHE A 68 -13.10 -11.02 3.00
CA PHE A 68 -14.31 -11.11 3.82
C PHE A 68 -14.35 -10.05 4.93
N GLN A 69 -13.20 -9.75 5.54
CA GLN A 69 -13.09 -8.80 6.65
C GLN A 69 -12.50 -7.47 6.19
N ARG A 70 -13.26 -6.38 6.35
CA ARG A 70 -12.82 -5.00 6.12
C ARG A 70 -12.23 -4.42 7.40
N LYS A 71 -10.97 -4.75 7.69
CA LYS A 71 -10.29 -4.23 8.88
C LYS A 71 -9.60 -2.90 8.59
N PRO A 72 -9.84 -1.85 9.39
CA PRO A 72 -9.08 -0.61 9.29
C PRO A 72 -7.65 -0.84 9.80
N VAL A 73 -6.67 -0.76 8.92
CA VAL A 73 -5.25 -0.97 9.25
C VAL A 73 -4.39 0.03 8.47
N GLY A 74 -3.35 0.57 9.10
CA GLY A 74 -2.35 1.40 8.43
C GLY A 74 -0.99 0.70 8.36
N GLY A 75 -0.11 1.20 7.51
CA GLY A 75 1.28 0.76 7.48
C GLY A 75 1.95 1.03 6.15
N PHE A 76 2.87 0.15 5.78
CA PHE A 76 3.64 0.24 4.56
C PHE A 76 3.46 -1.00 3.70
N ILE A 77 3.32 -0.76 2.39
CA ILE A 77 3.58 -1.76 1.36
C ILE A 77 5.00 -1.49 0.87
N VAL A 78 5.93 -2.37 1.20
CA VAL A 78 7.33 -2.26 0.79
C VAL A 78 7.52 -3.08 -0.48
N LEU A 79 8.12 -2.47 -1.49
CA LEU A 79 8.38 -3.09 -2.78
C LEU A 79 9.87 -3.05 -3.07
N ALA A 80 10.39 -4.16 -3.56
CA ALA A 80 11.67 -4.20 -4.21
C ALA A 80 11.48 -4.68 -5.65
N LEU A 81 12.21 -4.09 -6.59
CA LEU A 81 12.19 -4.39 -8.02
C LEU A 81 13.58 -4.84 -8.46
N ARG A 82 13.59 -5.86 -9.32
CA ARG A 82 14.81 -6.45 -9.91
C ARG A 82 14.86 -6.21 -11.42
N PRO A 83 16.06 -6.14 -12.04
CA PRO A 83 16.22 -5.90 -13.48
C PRO A 83 15.49 -6.91 -14.37
N GLU A 84 15.24 -8.12 -13.89
CA GLU A 84 14.49 -9.19 -14.56
C GLU A 84 12.96 -8.98 -14.52
N ARG A 85 12.49 -7.76 -14.21
CA ARG A 85 11.08 -7.39 -14.07
C ARG A 85 10.33 -8.21 -13.02
N LYS A 86 11.05 -8.57 -11.96
CA LYS A 86 10.48 -9.24 -10.78
C LYS A 86 10.24 -8.24 -9.66
N CYS A 87 9.16 -8.44 -8.92
CA CYS A 87 8.85 -7.70 -7.70
C CYS A 87 8.82 -8.63 -6.49
N LYS A 88 9.28 -8.12 -5.35
CA LYS A 88 9.08 -8.74 -4.03
C LYS A 88 8.38 -7.73 -3.12
N VAL A 89 7.41 -8.21 -2.35
CA VAL A 89 6.55 -7.36 -1.53
C VAL A 89 6.59 -7.79 -0.07
N TRP A 90 6.72 -6.82 0.82
CA TRP A 90 6.55 -6.99 2.26
C TRP A 90 5.49 -6.03 2.79
N LEU A 91 4.69 -6.50 3.75
CA LEU A 91 3.70 -5.68 4.44
C LEU A 91 4.15 -5.39 5.87
N ASP A 92 4.43 -4.14 6.17
CA ASP A 92 4.80 -3.66 7.50
C ASP A 92 3.65 -2.82 8.07
N LEU A 93 2.70 -3.50 8.71
CA LEU A 93 1.44 -2.93 9.15
C LEU A 93 1.45 -2.66 10.66
N ASP A 94 0.85 -1.55 11.08
CA ASP A 94 0.72 -1.15 12.49
C ASP A 94 -0.47 -1.87 13.18
N GLY A 95 -0.95 -2.98 12.60
CA GLY A 95 -2.06 -3.79 13.07
C GLY A 95 -2.16 -5.11 12.30
N GLU A 96 -3.09 -5.98 12.72
CA GLU A 96 -3.20 -7.32 12.17
C GLU A 96 -4.20 -7.39 11.01
N LEU A 97 -3.70 -7.84 9.86
CA LEU A 97 -4.51 -8.23 8.71
C LEU A 97 -4.57 -9.76 8.64
N PRO A 98 -5.75 -10.38 8.45
CA PRO A 98 -5.85 -11.84 8.36
C PRO A 98 -4.87 -12.40 7.31
N ALA A 99 -4.20 -13.51 7.63
CA ALA A 99 -3.18 -14.10 6.75
C ALA A 99 -3.65 -14.33 5.30
N PRO A 100 -4.88 -14.81 5.02
CA PRO A 100 -5.35 -14.95 3.65
C PRO A 100 -5.40 -13.62 2.89
N THR A 101 -5.86 -12.55 3.55
CA THR A 101 -5.90 -11.20 2.97
C THR A 101 -4.50 -10.64 2.75
N ARG A 102 -3.61 -10.81 3.74
CA ARG A 102 -2.21 -10.40 3.65
C ARG A 102 -1.52 -11.07 2.44
N ASN A 103 -1.73 -12.39 2.29
CA ASN A 103 -1.16 -13.16 1.19
C ASN A 103 -1.76 -12.75 -0.16
N ALA A 104 -3.06 -12.52 -0.24
CA ALA A 104 -3.71 -12.06 -1.48
C ALA A 104 -3.19 -10.69 -1.93
N VAL A 105 -2.98 -9.75 -1.01
CA VAL A 105 -2.38 -8.45 -1.33
C VAL A 105 -0.97 -8.63 -1.90
N VAL A 106 -0.12 -9.40 -1.23
CA VAL A 106 1.26 -9.68 -1.68
C VAL A 106 1.25 -10.33 -3.06
N GLN A 107 0.48 -11.40 -3.25
CA GLN A 107 0.44 -12.16 -4.51
C GLN A 107 -0.09 -11.33 -5.68
N ASN A 108 -1.15 -10.54 -5.48
CA ASN A 108 -1.69 -9.71 -6.54
C ASN A 108 -0.71 -8.62 -7.00
N ILE A 109 0.09 -8.08 -6.08
CA ILE A 109 1.13 -7.10 -6.43
C ILE A 109 2.32 -7.81 -7.10
N GLU A 110 2.80 -8.92 -6.54
CA GLU A 110 3.95 -9.66 -7.10
C GLU A 110 3.65 -10.27 -8.49
N ALA A 111 2.38 -10.44 -8.85
CA ALA A 111 1.95 -10.87 -10.19
C ALA A 111 2.01 -9.76 -11.25
N LEU A 112 2.17 -8.50 -10.87
CA LEU A 112 2.34 -7.39 -11.81
C LEU A 112 3.70 -7.48 -12.50
N ALA A 113 3.75 -7.11 -13.78
CA ALA A 113 5.01 -6.93 -14.47
C ALA A 113 5.71 -5.69 -13.91
N ALA A 114 6.84 -5.88 -13.21
CA ALA A 114 7.62 -4.75 -12.72
C ALA A 114 8.23 -3.95 -13.90
N PRO A 115 8.35 -2.62 -13.76
CA PRO A 115 8.98 -1.79 -14.77
C PRO A 115 10.45 -2.17 -14.93
N GLN A 116 11.03 -1.80 -16.07
CA GLN A 116 12.45 -2.05 -16.28
C GLN A 116 13.30 -1.22 -15.31
N VAL A 117 14.07 -1.91 -14.46
CA VAL A 117 15.14 -1.30 -13.66
C VAL A 117 16.51 -1.76 -14.16
N GLN A 118 17.54 -0.95 -13.96
CA GLN A 118 18.92 -1.27 -14.35
C GLN A 118 19.86 -1.20 -13.14
N ASP A 119 21.04 -1.80 -13.28
CA ASP A 119 22.19 -1.60 -12.37
C ASP A 119 21.90 -1.82 -10.88
N GLY A 120 21.00 -2.75 -10.57
CA GLY A 120 20.70 -3.23 -9.22
C GLY A 120 19.22 -3.15 -8.83
N LEU A 121 18.98 -3.28 -7.53
CA LEU A 121 17.64 -3.24 -6.93
C LEU A 121 17.11 -1.81 -6.83
N VAL A 122 15.81 -1.65 -7.05
CA VAL A 122 15.06 -0.46 -6.63
C VAL A 122 14.15 -0.83 -5.47
N VAL A 123 14.27 -0.16 -4.34
CA VAL A 123 13.54 -0.45 -3.10
C VAL A 123 12.84 0.81 -2.58
N PHE A 124 11.52 0.73 -2.42
CA PHE A 124 10.69 1.84 -1.97
C PHE A 124 9.48 1.32 -1.18
N ALA A 125 8.72 2.22 -0.57
CA ALA A 125 7.50 1.86 0.13
C ALA A 125 6.37 2.85 -0.12
N LEU A 126 5.14 2.35 -0.13
CA LEU A 126 3.92 3.14 -0.12
C LEU A 126 3.38 3.21 1.31
N LYS A 127 3.13 4.43 1.81
CA LYS A 127 2.34 4.63 3.03
C LYS A 127 0.89 4.31 2.69
N ALA A 128 0.34 3.33 3.37
CA ALA A 128 -0.99 2.82 3.07
C ALA A 128 -1.92 2.96 4.27
N SER A 129 -3.17 3.26 3.96
CA SER A 129 -4.32 3.12 4.85
C SER A 129 -5.32 2.18 4.20
N PHE A 130 -5.70 1.11 4.90
CA PHE A 130 -6.72 0.17 4.46
C PHE A 130 -8.02 0.45 5.19
N TRP A 131 -9.14 0.50 4.47
CA TRP A 131 -10.49 0.65 5.03
C TRP A 131 -10.63 1.79 6.04
N GLY A 132 -9.95 2.92 5.81
CA GLY A 132 -9.97 4.09 6.71
C GLY A 132 -9.08 3.97 7.94
N GLY A 133 -8.13 3.03 7.97
CA GLY A 133 -7.07 2.97 8.98
C GLY A 133 -6.24 4.26 9.02
N ARG A 134 -5.57 4.54 10.13
CA ARG A 134 -4.67 5.70 10.20
C ARG A 134 -3.37 5.39 9.42
N PRO A 135 -2.93 6.24 8.47
CA PRO A 135 -1.62 6.08 7.85
C PRO A 135 -0.48 6.03 8.88
N PRO A 136 0.64 5.35 8.60
CA PRO A 136 1.73 5.24 9.56
C PRO A 136 2.36 6.60 9.83
N THR A 137 2.68 6.87 11.09
CA THR A 137 3.44 8.07 11.51
C THR A 137 4.95 7.89 11.37
N ARG A 138 5.41 6.63 11.22
CA ARG A 138 6.81 6.30 11.05
C ARG A 138 7.34 6.88 9.73
N VAL A 139 8.61 7.28 9.74
CA VAL A 139 9.28 7.84 8.55
C VAL A 139 9.67 6.76 7.54
N ALA A 140 9.93 5.54 8.02
CA ALA A 140 10.36 4.41 7.21
C ALA A 140 9.72 3.08 7.70
N PRO A 141 9.54 2.11 6.80
CA PRO A 141 9.14 0.76 7.16
C PRO A 141 10.29 0.00 7.83
N ALA A 142 9.92 -1.00 8.62
CA ALA A 142 10.86 -1.97 9.18
C ALA A 142 10.18 -3.35 9.26
N PRO A 143 9.98 -4.03 8.11
CA PRO A 143 9.34 -5.34 8.07
C PRO A 143 9.99 -6.32 9.05
N ALA A 144 9.19 -7.21 9.65
CA ALA A 144 9.69 -8.16 10.64
C ALA A 144 10.83 -9.04 10.09
N GLU A 145 10.72 -9.48 8.84
CA GLU A 145 11.73 -10.28 8.14
C GLU A 145 13.06 -9.54 7.97
N TRP A 146 12.99 -8.22 7.74
CA TRP A 146 14.16 -7.36 7.60
C TRP A 146 14.91 -7.23 8.92
N LYS A 147 14.17 -7.07 10.03
CA LYS A 147 14.76 -7.04 11.37
C LYS A 147 15.47 -8.36 11.68
N ALA A 148 14.82 -9.49 11.44
CA ALA A 148 15.40 -10.81 11.66
C ALA A 148 16.68 -11.03 10.82
N ALA A 149 16.67 -10.67 9.54
CA ALA A 149 17.84 -10.79 8.67
C ALA A 149 18.98 -9.83 9.07
N ALA A 150 18.67 -8.62 9.53
CA ALA A 150 19.67 -7.68 10.03
C ALA A 150 20.32 -8.17 11.34
N GLU A 151 19.52 -8.73 12.26
CA GLU A 151 20.02 -9.34 13.50
C GLU A 151 20.94 -10.52 13.21
N GLN A 152 20.56 -11.40 12.29
CA GLN A 152 21.40 -12.53 11.84
C GLN A 152 22.69 -12.08 11.17
N ALA A 153 22.69 -10.92 10.50
CA ALA A 153 23.89 -10.37 9.86
C ALA A 153 24.91 -9.80 10.85
N GLY A 154 24.52 -9.53 12.10
CA GLY A 154 25.38 -8.96 13.14
C GLY A 154 25.97 -7.58 12.84
N SER A 155 25.51 -6.91 11.77
CA SER A 155 26.04 -5.62 11.31
C SER A 155 24.97 -4.83 10.52
N LYS A 156 25.14 -3.50 10.43
CA LYS A 156 24.24 -2.65 9.63
C LYS A 156 24.45 -2.94 8.15
N LEU A 157 23.46 -3.59 7.53
CA LEU A 157 23.42 -3.79 6.08
C LEU A 157 22.76 -2.60 5.38
N ALA A 158 23.25 -2.28 4.17
CA ALA A 158 22.50 -1.44 3.24
C ALA A 158 21.18 -2.13 2.85
N VAL A 159 20.16 -1.35 2.51
CA VAL A 159 18.82 -1.88 2.22
C VAL A 159 18.84 -2.89 1.07
N GLU A 160 19.67 -2.65 0.06
CA GLU A 160 19.82 -3.54 -1.09
C GLU A 160 20.42 -4.88 -0.68
N ALA A 161 21.49 -4.86 0.13
CA ALA A 161 22.12 -6.07 0.61
C ALA A 161 21.20 -6.88 1.53
N LEU A 162 20.36 -6.19 2.32
CA LEU A 162 19.35 -6.83 3.15
C LEU A 162 18.26 -7.49 2.30
N VAL A 163 17.74 -6.77 1.32
CA VAL A 163 16.72 -7.26 0.39
C VAL A 163 17.25 -8.43 -0.43
N ASP A 164 18.47 -8.35 -0.95
CA ASP A 164 19.07 -9.45 -1.73
C ASP A 164 19.18 -10.75 -0.94
N ARG A 165 19.45 -10.68 0.37
CA ARG A 165 19.44 -11.87 1.25
C ARG A 165 18.05 -12.47 1.43
N LEU A 166 17.02 -11.62 1.50
CA LEU A 166 15.63 -12.05 1.68
C LEU A 166 14.99 -12.53 0.38
N TRP A 167 15.50 -12.05 -0.74
CA TRP A 167 15.09 -12.41 -2.08
C TRP A 167 15.85 -13.64 -2.56
N LEU A 168 15.64 -14.77 -1.85
CA LEU A 168 16.19 -16.07 -2.21
C LEU A 168 15.87 -16.42 -3.69
N PRO A 169 16.77 -17.15 -4.37
CA PRO A 169 16.65 -17.50 -5.79
C PRO A 169 15.42 -18.35 -6.13
#